data_AF-A0A1Q3K9B5-F1
#
_entry.id   AF-A0A1Q3K9B5-F1
#
_cell.length_a   1.000
_cell.length_b   1.000
_cell.length_c   1.000
_cell.angle_alpha   90.00
_cell.angle_beta   90.00
_cell.angle_gamma   90.00
#
_symmetry.space_group_name_H-M   'P 1'
#
loop_
_entity.id
_entity.type
_entity.pdbx_description
1 polymer ?
#
loop_
_entity_poly.entity_id
_entity_poly.type
_entity_poly.pdbx_seq_one_letter_code
_entity_poly.pdbx_strand_id
1 'polypeptide(L)'
;MTSRNLIRRTAAVGLSLAVLASLVFTTSEAEAQRYRYEEWQYNTKKPERGYEGFPAPGVYCSYRREPNRVCTTDKRGRETCKVKSWRLVQWCS
;
A
#
# COMPACT_ATOMS: atom_id res chain seq x y z
N MET A 1 -45.72 54.99 -32.19
CA MET A 1 -45.75 53.67 -31.53
C MET A 1 -45.49 52.58 -32.56
N THR A 2 -44.25 52.09 -32.70
CA THR A 2 -43.98 50.66 -33.00
C THR A 2 -42.48 50.38 -32.91
N SER A 3 -42.20 49.29 -32.19
CA SER A 3 -40.90 48.76 -31.78
C SER A 3 -39.95 48.48 -32.95
N ARG A 4 -38.71 49.00 -32.89
CA ARG A 4 -37.59 48.56 -33.73
C ARG A 4 -36.84 47.44 -33.02
N ASN A 5 -37.45 46.26 -32.97
CA ASN A 5 -36.71 45.02 -32.77
C ASN A 5 -36.00 44.66 -34.07
N LEU A 6 -34.67 44.67 -34.08
CA LEU A 6 -33.80 43.71 -34.77
C LEU A 6 -32.35 44.21 -34.69
N ILE A 7 -31.75 44.19 -33.51
CA ILE A 7 -30.29 44.32 -33.40
C ILE A 7 -29.69 42.90 -33.43
N ARG A 8 -29.47 42.49 -34.68
CA ARG A 8 -28.33 41.72 -35.18
C ARG A 8 -27.57 40.89 -34.14
N ARG A 9 -27.79 39.58 -34.22
CA ARG A 9 -26.79 38.57 -33.88
C ARG A 9 -25.57 38.77 -34.76
N THR A 10 -24.44 39.14 -34.18
CA THR A 10 -23.12 38.97 -34.79
C THR A 10 -22.17 38.43 -33.72
N ALA A 11 -21.54 37.32 -34.08
CA ALA A 11 -20.70 36.49 -33.24
C ALA A 11 -19.45 37.24 -32.77
N ALA A 12 -19.06 36.99 -31.52
CA ALA A 12 -17.70 37.19 -31.05
C ALA A 12 -17.18 35.82 -30.60
N VAL A 13 -16.42 35.19 -31.48
CA VAL A 13 -15.54 34.06 -31.20
C VAL A 13 -14.15 34.64 -30.90
N GLY A 14 -13.50 34.12 -29.86
CA GLY A 14 -12.09 34.37 -29.55
C GLY A 14 -11.92 35.13 -28.24
N LEU A 15 -11.09 34.74 -27.28
CA LEU A 15 -9.98 33.79 -27.28
C LEU A 15 -9.91 33.15 -25.89
N SER A 16 -9.74 31.83 -25.87
CA SER A 16 -9.39 31.03 -24.70
C SER A 16 -8.02 31.47 -24.18
N LEU A 17 -7.93 31.91 -22.93
CA LEU A 17 -6.68 31.89 -22.17
C LEU A 17 -6.84 30.80 -21.11
N ALA A 18 -6.48 29.58 -21.51
CA ALA A 18 -6.25 28.49 -20.58
C ALA A 18 -5.06 28.90 -19.68
N VAL A 19 -5.35 29.25 -18.43
CA VAL A 19 -4.33 29.42 -17.40
C VAL A 19 -3.82 28.02 -17.04
N LEU A 20 -2.88 27.52 -17.83
CA LEU A 20 -2.03 26.39 -17.49
C LEU A 20 -0.84 26.95 -16.72
N ALA A 21 -0.98 27.12 -15.41
CA ALA A 21 0.11 27.50 -14.53
C ALA A 21 0.19 26.53 -13.34
N SER A 22 1.00 25.50 -13.57
CA SER A 22 1.86 24.86 -12.57
C SER A 22 1.17 24.19 -11.37
N LEU A 23 0.70 22.95 -11.57
CA LEU A 23 0.70 21.97 -10.49
C LEU A 23 2.16 21.58 -10.19
N VAL A 24 2.83 22.41 -9.40
CA VAL A 24 4.11 22.02 -8.79
C VAL A 24 3.75 20.95 -7.77
N PHE A 25 3.90 19.68 -8.14
CA PHE A 25 3.93 18.59 -7.15
C PHE A 25 5.19 18.78 -6.33
N THR A 26 5.08 19.57 -5.25
CA THR A 26 6.08 19.59 -4.20
C THR A 26 5.95 18.24 -3.49
N THR A 27 6.69 17.23 -3.94
CA THR A 27 6.92 16.04 -3.11
C THR A 27 7.78 16.49 -1.95
N SER A 28 7.13 16.94 -0.88
CA SER A 28 7.81 17.40 0.32
C SER A 28 8.60 16.22 0.88
N GLU A 29 9.89 16.44 1.15
CA GLU A 29 10.78 15.51 1.86
C GLU A 29 10.21 15.04 3.23
N ALA A 30 9.13 15.67 3.70
CA ALA A 30 8.33 15.28 4.86
C ALA A 30 7.58 13.94 4.71
N GLU A 31 7.48 13.36 3.51
CA GLU A 31 6.89 12.02 3.30
C GLU A 31 7.88 10.88 3.56
N ALA A 32 9.18 11.14 3.45
CA ALA A 32 10.24 10.15 3.68
C ALA A 32 10.40 9.75 5.16
N GLN A 33 9.88 10.55 6.09
CA GLN A 33 9.99 10.33 7.54
C GLN A 33 8.76 9.60 8.14
N ARG A 34 7.82 9.11 7.30
CA ARG A 34 6.55 8.54 7.78
C ARG A 34 6.46 7.02 7.79
N TYR A 35 7.42 6.30 7.21
CA TYR A 35 7.38 4.84 7.21
C TYR A 35 7.84 4.31 8.57
N ARG A 36 6.87 4.12 9.44
CA ARG A 36 7.05 3.46 10.73
C ARG A 36 7.14 1.95 10.47
N TYR A 37 7.97 1.26 11.24
CA TYR A 37 7.97 -0.20 11.25
C TYR A 37 6.56 -0.73 11.52
N GLU A 38 6.04 -1.54 10.61
CA GLU A 38 4.75 -2.22 10.72
C GLU A 38 4.97 -3.73 10.63
N GLU A 39 4.29 -4.50 11.47
CA GLU A 39 4.37 -5.97 11.49
C GLU A 39 2.98 -6.59 11.57
N TRP A 40 2.76 -7.63 10.78
CA TRP A 40 1.55 -8.45 10.77
C TRP A 40 1.89 -9.93 10.94
N GLN A 41 1.05 -10.65 11.68
CA GLN A 41 1.23 -12.06 11.95
C GLN A 41 -0.01 -12.85 11.55
N TYR A 42 0.18 -13.93 10.78
CA TYR A 42 -0.89 -14.80 10.29
C TYR A 42 -0.57 -16.25 10.61
N ASN A 43 -1.52 -16.95 11.22
CA ASN A 43 -1.41 -18.39 11.47
C ASN A 43 -1.97 -19.18 10.29
N THR A 44 -1.15 -20.09 9.75
CA THR A 44 -1.42 -20.84 8.52
C THR A 44 -1.16 -22.33 8.75
N LYS A 45 -1.86 -23.20 8.01
CA LYS A 45 -1.68 -24.65 8.14
C LYS A 45 -0.36 -25.14 7.51
N LYS A 46 0.20 -24.37 6.59
CA LYS A 46 1.38 -24.68 5.79
C LYS A 46 2.28 -23.44 5.73
N PRO A 47 3.58 -23.58 5.41
CA PRO A 47 4.47 -22.43 5.29
C PRO A 47 4.08 -21.58 4.08
N GLU A 48 3.35 -20.48 4.30
CA GLU A 48 2.96 -19.54 3.25
C GLU A 48 4.05 -18.50 2.97
N ARG A 49 4.06 -17.96 1.75
CA ARG A 49 4.98 -16.88 1.36
C ARG A 49 4.32 -15.53 1.62
N GLY A 50 5.06 -14.63 2.25
CA GLY A 50 4.71 -13.21 2.31
C GLY A 50 5.26 -12.44 1.11
N TYR A 51 5.14 -11.13 1.18
CA TYR A 51 5.69 -10.21 0.21
C TYR A 51 7.14 -9.86 0.56
N GLU A 52 8.00 -9.83 -0.47
CA GLU A 52 9.42 -9.47 -0.39
C GLU A 52 9.71 -8.40 -1.45
N GLY A 53 10.13 -7.21 -1.03
CA GLY A 53 10.48 -6.14 -1.95
C GLY A 53 10.05 -4.74 -1.51
N PHE A 54 10.07 -3.82 -2.46
CA PHE A 54 9.72 -2.42 -2.24
C PHE A 54 8.31 -2.14 -2.78
N PRO A 55 7.27 -2.05 -1.94
CA PRO A 55 5.93 -1.67 -2.41
C PRO A 55 5.83 -0.17 -2.74
N ALA A 56 6.73 0.64 -2.19
CA ALA A 56 6.84 2.08 -2.41
C ALA A 56 8.30 2.52 -2.25
N PRO A 57 8.72 3.66 -2.85
CA PRO A 57 10.04 4.22 -2.63
C PRO A 57 10.32 4.45 -1.15
N GLY A 58 11.44 3.93 -0.64
CA GLY A 58 11.83 4.08 0.76
C GLY A 58 11.13 3.13 1.74
N VAL A 59 10.28 2.21 1.26
CA VAL A 59 9.66 1.16 2.07
C VAL A 59 10.16 -0.19 1.61
N TYR A 60 10.73 -0.98 2.50
CA TYR A 60 11.05 -2.37 2.24
C TYR A 60 10.21 -3.28 3.10
N CYS A 61 9.55 -4.23 2.47
CA CYS A 61 8.77 -5.25 3.13
C CYS A 61 9.42 -6.62 2.96
N SER A 62 9.45 -7.39 4.03
CA SER A 62 10.00 -8.74 4.06
C SER A 62 9.20 -9.64 4.99
N TYR A 63 9.45 -10.94 4.93
CA TYR A 63 8.69 -11.91 5.71
C TYR A 63 9.54 -13.07 6.23
N ARG A 64 9.08 -13.69 7.32
CA ARG A 64 9.64 -14.92 7.85
C ARG A 64 8.54 -15.92 8.17
N ARG A 65 8.91 -17.19 8.13
CA ARG A 65 8.03 -18.33 8.41
C ARG A 65 8.51 -19.01 9.68
N GLU A 66 7.69 -18.98 10.71
CA GLU A 66 7.99 -19.58 12.00
C GLU A 66 7.18 -20.89 12.16
N PRO A 67 7.84 -22.04 12.31
CA PRO A 67 7.14 -23.31 12.53
C PRO A 67 6.64 -23.40 13.97
N ASN A 68 5.33 -23.62 14.14
CA ASN A 68 4.73 -23.91 15.44
C ASN A 68 4.89 -25.41 15.73
N ARG A 69 5.84 -25.75 16.61
CA ARG A 69 6.14 -27.13 17.02
C ARG A 69 5.34 -27.50 18.27
N VAL A 70 4.76 -28.68 18.26
CA VAL A 70 4.18 -29.32 19.45
C VAL A 70 5.01 -30.55 19.77
N CYS A 71 5.56 -30.56 20.98
CA CYS A 71 6.40 -31.63 21.48
C CYS A 71 5.60 -32.52 22.44
N THR A 72 5.78 -33.84 22.31
CA THR A 72 5.20 -34.83 23.21
C THR A 72 6.31 -35.73 23.72
N THR A 73 6.29 -36.02 25.01
CA THR A 73 7.26 -36.91 25.66
C THR A 73 6.64 -38.27 25.88
N ASP A 74 7.32 -39.34 25.46
CA ASP A 74 6.85 -40.70 25.70
C ASP A 74 7.13 -41.16 27.15
N LYS A 75 6.58 -42.33 27.52
CA LYS A 75 6.78 -42.93 28.86
C LYS A 75 8.25 -43.27 29.17
N ARG A 76 9.14 -43.23 28.18
CA ARG A 76 10.58 -43.49 28.28
C ARG A 76 11.40 -42.19 28.28
N GLY A 77 10.75 -41.03 28.36
CA GLY A 77 11.41 -39.72 28.40
C GLY A 77 11.89 -39.21 27.04
N ARG A 78 11.54 -39.86 25.92
CA ARG A 78 11.93 -39.39 24.59
C ARG A 78 10.96 -38.33 24.11
N GLU A 79 11.51 -37.16 23.77
CA GLU A 79 10.75 -36.06 23.19
C GLU A 79 10.63 -36.21 21.67
N THR A 80 9.42 -36.01 21.14
CA THR A 80 9.18 -35.91 19.70
C THR A 80 8.40 -34.64 19.41
N CYS A 81 8.99 -33.75 18.61
CA CYS A 81 8.37 -32.50 18.18
C CYS A 81 7.86 -32.61 16.74
N LYS A 82 6.61 -32.21 16.51
CA LYS A 82 6.03 -32.12 15.16
C LYS A 82 5.57 -30.69 14.88
N VAL A 83 5.85 -30.20 13.68
CA VAL A 83 5.30 -28.93 13.20
C VAL A 83 3.81 -29.13 12.93
N LYS A 84 2.95 -28.34 13.57
CA LYS A 84 1.49 -28.44 13.46
C LYS A 84 0.87 -27.31 12.65
N SER A 85 1.49 -26.14 12.68
CA SER A 85 1.11 -24.97 11.92
C SER A 85 2.33 -24.09 11.70
N TRP A 86 2.13 -23.01 10.97
CA TRP A 86 3.15 -22.00 10.71
C TRP A 86 2.58 -20.64 11.07
N ARG A 87 3.45 -19.73 11.50
CA ARG A 87 3.16 -18.32 11.63
C ARG A 87 3.95 -17.59 10.55
N LEU A 88 3.24 -16.90 9.66
CA LEU A 88 3.82 -15.94 8.74
C LEU A 88 3.93 -14.62 9.48
N VAL A 89 5.14 -14.08 9.57
CA VAL A 89 5.40 -12.74 10.09
C VAL A 89 5.83 -11.88 8.91
N GLN A 90 5.04 -10.87 8.57
CA GLN A 90 5.31 -9.88 7.54
C GLN A 90 5.68 -8.58 8.23
N TRP A 91 6.75 -7.91 7.80
CA TRP A 91 7.06 -6.55 8.25
C TRP A 91 7.38 -5.64 7.08
N CYS A 92 7.24 -4.34 7.32
CA CYS A 92 7.61 -3.26 6.42
C CYS A 92 8.31 -2.14 7.20
N SER A 93 9.38 -1.57 6.64
CA SER A 93 10.17 -0.49 7.23
C SER A 93 10.63 0.50 6.18
#